data_AF-A0A1J3ILI7-F1
#
_entry.id   AF-A0A1J3ILI7-F1
#
_cell.length_a   1.000
_cell.length_b   1.000
_cell.length_c   1.000
_cell.angle_alpha   90.00
_cell.angle_beta   90.00
_cell.angle_gamma   90.00
#
_symmetry.space_group_name_H-M   'P 1'
#
loop_
_entity.id
_entity.type
_entity.pdbx_description
1 polymer ?
#
loop_
_entity_poly.entity_id
_entity_poly.type
_entity_poly.pdbx_seq_one_letter_code
_entity_poly.pdbx_strand_id
1 'polypeptide(L)'
;LPPLYGKFIYKFMQRIVEKAEKVLLNPVEDRVEDWSLALETVVKMGIQLLDSEMRLDLVKNLLSVLEKSAIELVKNGTEQFLLRGLDNLEMFLSRDKNLYNYNELQCNFVSTFMYKIRELGTHTKEAAKKINRLMKSSNNPQQEQQPQEKEDHGAKLERQWFDRLKDLSPLG
;
A
#
# COMPACT_ATOMS: atom_id res chain seq x y z
N LEU A 1 -7.79 -6.95 -9.97
CA LEU A 1 -8.11 -6.10 -11.16
C LEU A 1 -7.02 -6.30 -12.22
N PRO A 2 -7.36 -6.51 -13.50
CA PRO A 2 -6.37 -6.61 -14.58
C PRO A 2 -5.64 -5.27 -14.79
N PRO A 3 -4.49 -5.24 -15.49
CA PRO A 3 -3.85 -4.00 -15.92
C PRO A 3 -4.82 -3.26 -16.86
N LEU A 4 -5.13 -2.00 -16.57
CA LEU A 4 -6.17 -1.27 -17.29
C LEU A 4 -5.56 -0.25 -18.26
N TYR A 5 -6.21 -0.02 -19.40
CA TYR A 5 -5.81 0.99 -20.39
C TYR A 5 -6.06 2.42 -19.85
N GLY A 6 -5.10 3.34 -20.04
CA GLY A 6 -5.03 4.65 -19.37
C GLY A 6 -6.29 5.55 -19.43
N LYS A 7 -7.06 5.54 -20.53
CA LYS A 7 -8.31 6.34 -20.64
C LYS A 7 -9.51 5.71 -19.91
N PHE A 8 -9.56 4.38 -19.86
CA PHE A 8 -10.59 3.65 -19.11
C PHE A 8 -10.36 3.77 -17.60
N ILE A 9 -9.09 3.74 -17.20
CA ILE A 9 -8.61 3.98 -15.84
C ILE A 9 -9.21 5.25 -15.26
N TYR A 10 -9.02 6.40 -15.90
CA TYR A 10 -9.35 7.69 -15.27
C TYR A 10 -10.82 7.79 -14.84
N LYS A 11 -11.75 7.39 -15.71
CA LYS A 11 -13.19 7.57 -15.49
C LYS A 11 -13.75 6.66 -14.40
N PHE A 12 -13.22 5.44 -14.29
CA PHE A 12 -13.69 4.47 -13.31
C PHE A 12 -12.87 4.46 -12.03
N MET A 13 -11.56 4.71 -12.10
CA MET A 13 -10.68 4.75 -10.94
C MET A 13 -11.11 5.81 -9.94
N GLN A 14 -11.43 7.03 -10.39
CA GLN A 14 -11.85 8.07 -9.45
C GLN A 14 -13.09 7.63 -8.64
N ARG A 15 -14.10 7.06 -9.31
CA ARG A 15 -15.31 6.55 -8.63
C ARG A 15 -15.04 5.37 -7.71
N ILE A 16 -14.11 4.49 -8.10
CA ILE A 16 -13.71 3.34 -7.27
C ILE A 16 -12.96 3.82 -6.03
N VAL A 17 -12.02 4.74 -6.19
CA VAL A 17 -11.28 5.37 -5.10
C VAL A 17 -12.23 6.10 -4.16
N GLU A 18 -13.14 6.93 -4.67
CA GLU A 18 -14.15 7.63 -3.84
C GLU A 18 -15.02 6.66 -3.03
N LYS A 19 -15.40 5.52 -3.60
CA LYS A 19 -16.17 4.50 -2.88
C LYS A 19 -15.32 3.79 -1.83
N ALA A 20 -14.10 3.40 -2.17
CA ALA A 20 -13.20 2.73 -1.25
C ALA A 20 -12.80 3.65 -0.09
N GLU A 21 -12.52 4.94 -0.36
CA GLU A 21 -12.26 5.97 0.64
C GLU A 21 -13.40 6.10 1.64
N LYS A 22 -14.65 6.11 1.19
CA LYS A 22 -15.82 6.17 2.08
C LYS A 22 -15.86 4.99 3.04
N VAL A 23 -15.57 3.78 2.55
CA VAL A 23 -15.54 2.57 3.38
C VAL A 23 -14.34 2.60 4.34
N LEU A 24 -13.16 2.97 3.85
CA LEU A 24 -11.93 3.01 4.65
C LEU A 24 -12.00 4.05 5.78
N LEU A 25 -12.61 5.21 5.52
CA LEU A 25 -12.71 6.30 6.49
C LEU A 25 -13.93 6.21 7.40
N ASN A 26 -14.85 5.27 7.15
CA ASN A 26 -16.03 5.03 7.99
C ASN A 26 -16.22 3.52 8.19
N PRO A 27 -15.28 2.83 8.86
CA PRO A 27 -15.40 1.41 9.11
C PRO A 27 -16.60 1.14 10.04
N VAL A 28 -17.43 0.17 9.67
CA VAL A 28 -18.49 -0.36 10.53
C VAL A 28 -17.98 -1.67 11.12
N GLU A 29 -18.16 -1.86 12.43
CA GLU A 29 -17.54 -2.93 13.22
C GLU A 29 -17.86 -4.36 12.71
N ASP A 30 -18.98 -4.54 12.01
CA ASP A 30 -19.45 -5.81 11.43
C ASP A 30 -19.13 -5.99 9.93
N ARG A 31 -18.42 -5.04 9.30
CA ARG A 31 -18.16 -5.04 7.84
C ARG A 31 -16.69 -5.21 7.52
N VAL A 32 -16.08 -6.24 8.11
CA VAL A 32 -14.63 -6.42 8.02
C VAL A 32 -14.15 -6.72 6.62
N GLU A 33 -14.96 -7.47 5.90
CA GLU A 33 -14.72 -7.90 4.53
C GLU A 33 -14.80 -6.71 3.57
N ASP A 34 -15.77 -5.80 3.75
CA ASP A 34 -15.94 -4.61 2.90
C ASP A 34 -14.74 -3.68 3.04
N TRP A 35 -14.27 -3.45 4.26
CA TRP A 35 -13.09 -2.62 4.51
C TRP A 35 -11.81 -3.29 4.01
N SER A 36 -11.65 -4.61 4.20
CA SER A 36 -10.51 -5.36 3.66
C SER A 36 -10.46 -5.27 2.13
N LEU A 37 -11.62 -5.39 1.46
CA LEU A 37 -11.72 -5.25 0.02
C LEU A 37 -11.40 -3.82 -0.43
N ALA A 38 -11.85 -2.81 0.32
CA ALA A 38 -11.52 -1.41 0.04
C ALA A 38 -10.01 -1.14 0.17
N LEU A 39 -9.36 -1.74 1.19
CA LEU A 39 -7.92 -1.70 1.40
C LEU A 39 -7.17 -2.29 0.20
N GLU A 40 -7.48 -3.53 -0.17
CA GLU A 40 -6.87 -4.21 -1.34
C GLU A 40 -7.06 -3.39 -2.62
N THR A 41 -8.26 -2.84 -2.81
CA THR A 41 -8.60 -2.02 -3.97
C THR A 41 -7.71 -0.78 -4.04
N VAL A 42 -7.61 -0.01 -2.95
CA VAL A 42 -6.79 1.22 -2.93
C VAL A 42 -5.31 0.91 -3.11
N VAL A 43 -4.81 -0.16 -2.50
CA VAL A 43 -3.42 -0.59 -2.67
C VAL A 43 -3.15 -0.98 -4.13
N LYS A 44 -4.02 -1.80 -4.74
CA LYS A 44 -3.88 -2.18 -6.16
C LYS A 44 -3.94 -0.98 -7.09
N MET A 45 -4.80 0.01 -6.80
CA MET A 45 -4.86 1.25 -7.57
C MET A 45 -3.56 2.04 -7.46
N GLY A 46 -2.99 2.19 -6.26
CA GLY A 46 -1.70 2.85 -6.08
C GLY A 46 -0.58 2.20 -6.89
N ILE A 47 -0.55 0.86 -6.91
CA ILE A 47 0.38 0.06 -7.71
C ILE A 47 0.20 0.30 -9.21
N GLN A 48 -1.05 0.29 -9.69
CA GLN A 48 -1.34 0.50 -11.12
C GLN A 48 -1.06 1.93 -11.60
N LEU A 49 -1.26 2.94 -10.74
CA LEU A 49 -0.99 4.33 -11.09
C LEU A 49 0.50 4.60 -11.30
N LEU A 50 1.37 3.86 -10.62
CA LEU A 50 2.82 3.97 -10.76
C LEU A 50 3.36 3.49 -12.11
N ASP A 51 2.58 2.73 -12.87
CA ASP A 51 2.90 2.35 -14.25
C ASP A 51 2.35 3.36 -15.29
N SER A 52 1.68 4.42 -14.84
CA SER A 52 1.08 5.43 -15.72
C SER A 52 1.81 6.77 -15.59
N GLU A 53 1.82 7.57 -16.66
CA GLU A 53 2.36 8.95 -16.68
C GLU A 53 1.67 9.90 -15.66
N MET A 54 0.63 9.42 -14.96
CA MET A 54 -0.22 10.23 -14.11
C MET A 54 0.03 10.07 -12.60
N ARG A 55 0.27 11.24 -11.99
CA ARG A 55 -0.20 11.70 -10.66
C ARG A 55 0.47 11.08 -9.43
N LEU A 56 1.72 11.47 -9.22
CA LEU A 56 2.36 11.56 -7.91
C LEU A 56 1.39 11.99 -6.79
N ASP A 57 0.58 13.02 -7.04
CA ASP A 57 -0.39 13.56 -6.07
C ASP A 57 -1.53 12.59 -5.74
N LEU A 58 -2.00 11.82 -6.74
CA LEU A 58 -3.02 10.80 -6.50
C LEU A 58 -2.44 9.66 -5.66
N VAL A 59 -1.24 9.19 -5.99
CA VAL A 59 -0.55 8.15 -5.21
C VAL A 59 -0.33 8.61 -3.76
N LYS A 60 0.08 9.87 -3.55
CA LYS A 60 0.19 10.49 -2.22
C LYS A 60 -1.15 10.50 -1.47
N ASN A 61 -2.22 10.89 -2.14
CA ASN A 61 -3.56 10.92 -1.55
C ASN A 61 -4.01 9.51 -1.13
N LEU A 62 -3.82 8.50 -1.99
CA LEU A 62 -4.14 7.11 -1.66
C LEU A 62 -3.34 6.63 -0.43
N LEU A 63 -2.03 6.94 -0.40
CA LEU A 63 -1.19 6.59 0.74
C LEU A 63 -1.67 7.27 2.04
N SER A 64 -2.08 8.53 1.97
CA SER A 64 -2.64 9.27 3.11
C SER A 64 -3.96 8.67 3.61
N VAL A 65 -4.84 8.26 2.69
CA VAL A 65 -6.11 7.58 3.02
C VAL A 65 -5.83 6.27 3.76
N LEU A 66 -4.93 5.44 3.21
CA LEU A 66 -4.55 4.17 3.81
C LEU A 66 -3.99 4.34 5.22
N GLU A 67 -3.07 5.29 5.40
CA GLU A 67 -2.48 5.63 6.70
C GLU A 67 -3.54 6.09 7.71
N LYS A 68 -4.38 7.05 7.32
CA LYS A 68 -5.46 7.58 8.18
C LYS A 68 -6.45 6.50 8.59
N SER A 69 -6.84 5.64 7.66
CA SER A 69 -7.79 4.55 7.90
C SER A 69 -7.25 3.55 8.94
N ALA A 70 -5.99 3.14 8.81
CA ALA A 70 -5.35 2.25 9.78
C ALA A 70 -5.22 2.89 11.18
N ILE A 71 -4.82 4.17 11.23
CA ILE A 71 -4.74 4.94 12.49
C ILE A 71 -6.11 4.98 13.18
N GLU A 72 -7.17 5.24 12.43
CA GLU A 72 -8.53 5.38 12.97
C GLU A 72 -9.07 4.06 13.54
N LEU A 73 -8.84 2.93 12.87
CA LEU A 73 -9.20 1.61 13.39
C LEU A 73 -8.56 1.34 14.76
N VAL A 74 -7.27 1.65 14.90
CA VAL A 74 -6.52 1.42 16.15
C VAL A 74 -7.00 2.39 17.24
N LYS A 75 -7.21 3.67 16.91
CA LYS A 75 -7.78 4.65 17.86
C LYS A 75 -9.15 4.24 18.39
N ASN A 76 -9.97 3.61 17.55
CA ASN A 76 -11.31 3.16 17.92
C ASN A 76 -11.32 1.79 18.61
N GLY A 77 -10.14 1.24 18.97
CA GLY A 77 -10.04 -0.04 19.69
C GLY A 77 -10.26 -1.27 18.81
N THR A 78 -10.30 -1.11 17.50
CA THR A 78 -10.58 -2.17 16.52
C THR A 78 -9.32 -2.66 15.79
N GLU A 79 -8.17 -2.79 16.49
CA GLU A 79 -6.91 -3.24 15.86
C GLU A 79 -7.05 -4.63 15.19
N GLN A 80 -7.85 -5.53 15.74
CA GLN A 80 -8.11 -6.85 15.13
C GLN A 80 -8.70 -6.75 13.72
N PHE A 81 -9.47 -5.69 13.47
CA PHE A 81 -10.02 -5.38 12.17
C PHE A 81 -8.87 -5.06 11.18
N LEU A 82 -7.95 -4.18 11.58
CA LEU A 82 -6.76 -3.86 10.79
C LEU A 82 -5.93 -5.13 10.50
N LEU A 83 -5.68 -5.96 11.52
CA LEU A 83 -4.89 -7.20 11.36
C LEU A 83 -5.52 -8.15 10.33
N ARG A 84 -6.84 -8.36 10.38
CA ARG A 84 -7.54 -9.20 9.41
C ARG A 84 -7.45 -8.66 7.99
N GLY A 85 -7.55 -7.35 7.83
CA GLY A 85 -7.35 -6.72 6.53
C GLY A 85 -5.91 -6.79 6.02
N LEU A 86 -4.90 -6.72 6.91
CA LEU A 86 -3.50 -6.91 6.54
C LEU A 86 -3.19 -8.36 6.13
N ASP A 87 -3.78 -9.35 6.80
CA ASP A 87 -3.65 -10.76 6.39
C ASP A 87 -4.27 -11.00 5.00
N ASN A 88 -5.45 -10.42 4.74
CA ASN A 88 -6.08 -10.47 3.41
C ASN A 88 -5.21 -9.78 2.36
N LEU A 89 -4.68 -8.60 2.67
CA LEU A 89 -3.80 -7.84 1.80
C LEU A 89 -2.51 -8.61 1.46
N GLU A 90 -1.90 -9.29 2.43
CA GLU A 90 -0.72 -10.11 2.20
C GLU A 90 -1.01 -11.25 1.22
N MET A 91 -2.11 -11.99 1.43
CA MET A 91 -2.53 -13.07 0.53
C MET A 91 -2.77 -12.54 -0.89
N PHE A 92 -3.45 -11.40 -1.01
CA PHE A 92 -3.69 -10.73 -2.28
C PHE A 92 -2.36 -10.36 -2.97
N LEU A 93 -1.48 -9.64 -2.27
CA LEU A 93 -0.20 -9.16 -2.80
C LEU A 93 0.72 -10.31 -3.22
N SER A 94 0.70 -11.44 -2.50
CA SER A 94 1.55 -12.59 -2.84
C SER A 94 1.22 -13.17 -4.22
N ARG A 95 -0.08 -13.19 -4.57
CA ARG A 95 -0.58 -13.66 -5.87
C ARG A 95 -0.38 -12.59 -6.94
N ASP A 96 -0.72 -11.35 -6.61
CA ASP A 96 -0.75 -10.24 -7.57
C ASP A 96 0.69 -9.82 -7.98
N LYS A 97 1.64 -9.76 -7.03
CA LYS A 97 3.06 -9.49 -7.31
C LYS A 97 3.66 -10.51 -8.25
N ASN A 98 3.39 -11.79 -8.04
CA ASN A 98 3.91 -12.87 -8.89
C ASN A 98 3.30 -12.84 -10.29
N LEU A 99 2.01 -12.50 -10.40
CA LEU A 99 1.31 -12.43 -11.68
C LEU A 99 1.77 -11.24 -12.53
N TYR A 100 2.02 -10.09 -11.91
CA TYR A 100 2.30 -8.83 -12.62
C TYR A 100 3.76 -8.36 -12.55
N ASN A 101 4.64 -9.10 -11.88
CA ASN A 101 6.08 -8.79 -11.75
C ASN A 101 6.35 -7.34 -11.34
N TYR A 102 5.95 -6.99 -10.11
CA TYR A 102 6.06 -5.61 -9.63
C TYR A 102 7.48 -5.04 -9.77
N ASN A 103 7.56 -3.79 -10.22
CA ASN A 103 8.80 -3.03 -10.25
C ASN A 103 9.14 -2.43 -8.86
N GLU A 104 10.32 -1.82 -8.76
CA GLU A 104 10.81 -1.26 -7.51
C GLU A 104 9.89 -0.16 -6.95
N LEU A 105 9.30 0.68 -7.80
CA LEU A 105 8.40 1.76 -7.35
C LEU A 105 7.11 1.21 -6.74
N GLN A 106 6.55 0.16 -7.34
CA GLN A 106 5.36 -0.53 -6.87
C GLN A 106 5.60 -1.22 -5.53
N CYS A 107 6.73 -1.93 -5.39
CA CYS A 107 7.14 -2.52 -4.12
C CYS A 107 7.39 -1.45 -3.04
N ASN A 108 7.97 -0.31 -3.42
CA ASN A 108 8.24 0.81 -2.50
C ASN A 108 6.96 1.48 -2.03
N PHE A 109 5.92 1.59 -2.85
CA PHE A 109 4.61 2.11 -2.45
C PHE A 109 4.01 1.29 -1.30
N VAL A 110 3.94 -0.04 -1.47
CA VAL A 110 3.44 -0.94 -0.43
C VAL A 110 4.31 -0.86 0.81
N SER A 111 5.63 -0.84 0.64
CA SER A 111 6.57 -0.78 1.76
C SER A 111 6.46 0.53 2.55
N THR A 112 6.19 1.64 1.87
CA THR A 112 5.96 2.95 2.49
C THR A 112 4.68 2.95 3.31
N PHE A 113 3.60 2.34 2.79
CA PHE A 113 2.37 2.16 3.57
C PHE A 113 2.63 1.32 4.84
N MET A 114 3.29 0.17 4.70
CA MET A 114 3.63 -0.69 5.84
C MET A 114 4.50 0.02 6.86
N TYR A 115 5.43 0.87 6.42
CA TYR A 115 6.25 1.67 7.33
C TYR A 115 5.41 2.61 8.19
N LYS A 116 4.47 3.34 7.59
CA LYS A 116 3.64 4.34 8.26
C LYS A 116 2.78 3.74 9.38
N ILE A 117 2.32 2.50 9.20
CA ILE A 117 1.41 1.86 10.16
C ILE A 117 2.12 0.98 11.19
N ARG A 118 3.42 0.69 11.03
CA ARG A 118 4.11 -0.32 11.86
C ARG A 118 4.23 0.04 13.34
N GLU A 119 4.11 1.31 13.71
CA GLU A 119 4.20 1.76 15.10
C GLU A 119 2.83 1.90 15.77
N LEU A 120 1.74 1.48 15.10
CA LEU A 120 0.40 1.50 15.69
C LEU A 120 0.18 0.41 16.74
N GLY A 121 0.99 -0.65 16.74
CA GLY A 121 0.90 -1.75 17.69
C GLY A 121 1.89 -2.87 17.38
N THR A 122 2.18 -3.73 18.36
CA THR A 122 3.13 -4.83 18.18
C THR A 122 2.65 -5.84 17.13
N HIS A 123 1.37 -6.17 17.13
CA HIS A 123 0.81 -7.10 16.13
C HIS A 123 0.80 -6.47 14.74
N THR A 124 0.39 -5.20 14.64
CA THR A 124 0.45 -4.43 13.38
C THR A 124 1.88 -4.36 12.84
N LYS A 125 2.88 -4.19 13.71
CA LYS A 125 4.31 -4.19 13.34
C LYS A 125 4.74 -5.50 12.70
N GLU A 126 4.33 -6.64 13.24
CA GLU A 126 4.70 -7.95 12.70
C GLU A 126 4.00 -8.23 11.36
N ALA A 127 2.71 -7.88 11.24
CA ALA A 127 2.00 -7.96 9.96
C ALA A 127 2.68 -7.08 8.88
N ALA A 128 3.01 -5.84 9.23
CA ALA A 128 3.72 -4.91 8.34
C ALA A 128 5.11 -5.43 7.92
N LYS A 129 5.85 -6.07 8.84
CA LYS A 129 7.14 -6.73 8.51
C LYS A 129 6.95 -7.89 7.53
N LYS A 130 5.91 -8.70 7.70
CA LYS A 130 5.60 -9.84 6.83
C LYS A 130 5.35 -9.37 5.39
N ILE A 131 4.50 -8.37 5.21
CA ILE A 131 4.23 -7.75 3.89
C ILE A 131 5.50 -7.10 3.33
N ASN A 132 6.30 -6.40 4.14
CA ASN A 132 7.57 -5.82 3.68
C ASN A 132 8.57 -6.87 3.18
N ARG A 133 8.67 -8.03 3.85
CA ARG A 133 9.51 -9.13 3.37
C ARG A 133 9.02 -9.65 2.02
N LEU A 134 7.70 -9.78 1.83
CA LEU A 134 7.11 -10.16 0.55
C LEU A 134 7.44 -9.18 -0.59
N MET A 135 7.48 -7.88 -0.30
CA MET A 135 7.86 -6.86 -1.28
C MET A 135 9.36 -6.89 -1.62
N LYS A 136 10.22 -7.20 -0.63
CA LYS A 136 11.67 -7.29 -0.79
C LYS A 136 12.17 -8.61 -1.34
N SER A 137 11.40 -9.70 -1.21
CA SER A 137 11.77 -10.98 -1.77
C SER A 137 11.77 -10.87 -3.29
N SER A 138 12.96 -10.75 -3.86
CA SER A 138 13.21 -11.04 -5.27
C SER A 138 12.78 -12.47 -5.55
N ASN A 139 12.41 -12.78 -6.80
CA ASN A 139 12.23 -14.18 -7.23
C ASN A 139 13.55 -14.98 -7.24
N ASN A 140 14.60 -14.47 -6.60
CA ASN A 140 15.93 -15.04 -6.52
C ASN A 140 16.36 -15.16 -5.04
N PRO A 141 16.51 -16.38 -4.50
CA PRO A 141 16.64 -16.65 -3.06
C PRO A 141 18.00 -16.30 -2.42
N GLN A 142 18.85 -15.47 -3.04
CA GLN A 142 20.25 -15.28 -2.59
C GLN A 142 20.55 -13.98 -1.81
N GLN A 143 19.55 -13.19 -1.43
CA GLN A 143 19.80 -11.88 -0.77
C GLN A 143 19.22 -11.76 0.66
N GLU A 144 19.00 -12.87 1.35
CA GLU A 144 18.64 -12.83 2.78
C GLU A 144 19.89 -12.89 3.64
N GLN A 145 20.57 -11.76 3.83
CA GLN A 145 21.38 -11.47 5.03
C GLN A 145 21.93 -10.04 4.98
N GLN A 146 21.24 -9.10 5.62
CA GLN A 146 21.91 -7.96 6.27
C GLN A 146 21.09 -7.50 7.49
N PRO A 147 21.71 -7.31 8.66
CA PRO A 147 21.04 -6.78 9.84
C PRO A 147 20.66 -5.31 9.61
N GLN A 148 19.38 -4.95 9.77
CA GLN A 148 18.97 -3.55 9.76
C GLN A 148 19.23 -2.91 11.13
N GLU A 149 20.21 -2.02 11.18
CA GLU A 149 20.47 -1.10 12.28
C GLU A 149 19.33 -0.08 12.45
N LYS A 150 19.25 0.42 13.69
CA LYS A 150 18.21 1.34 14.18
C LYS A 150 18.45 2.76 13.68
N GLU A 151 18.06 3.07 12.45
CA GLU A 151 17.87 4.46 12.00
C GLU A 151 16.44 4.67 11.48
N ASP A 152 15.99 5.93 11.49
CA ASP A 152 14.70 6.42 10.96
C ASP A 152 14.62 6.24 9.43
N HIS A 153 14.60 4.98 9.01
CA HIS A 153 14.74 4.58 7.63
C HIS A 153 13.56 4.94 6.76
N GLY A 154 12.35 5.16 7.30
CA GLY A 154 11.18 5.34 6.44
C GLY A 154 10.84 6.76 6.12
N ALA A 155 11.18 7.75 6.94
CA ALA A 155 11.17 9.13 6.47
C ALA A 155 12.18 9.30 5.32
N LYS A 156 13.33 8.60 5.40
CA LYS A 156 14.32 8.52 4.33
C LYS A 156 13.81 7.71 3.13
N LEU A 157 13.16 6.57 3.34
CA LEU A 157 12.58 5.72 2.28
C LEU A 157 11.50 6.49 1.52
N GLU A 158 10.58 7.14 2.23
CA GLU A 158 9.50 7.94 1.67
C GLU A 158 10.05 9.13 0.89
N ARG A 159 11.02 9.88 1.44
CA ARG A 159 11.70 10.96 0.71
C ARG A 159 12.39 10.46 -0.54
N GLN A 160 13.23 9.43 -0.43
CA GLN A 160 13.95 8.85 -1.56
C GLN A 160 13.01 8.30 -2.63
N TRP A 161 11.92 7.66 -2.22
CA TRP A 161 10.89 7.17 -3.14
C TRP A 161 10.17 8.34 -3.82
N PHE A 162 9.77 9.38 -3.08
CA PHE A 162 9.16 10.56 -3.68
C PHE A 162 10.09 11.32 -4.61
N ASP A 163 11.38 11.40 -4.28
CA ASP A 163 12.36 12.05 -5.15
C ASP A 163 12.54 11.25 -6.45
N ARG A 164 12.63 9.91 -6.37
CA ARG A 164 12.61 9.04 -7.56
C ARG A 164 11.34 9.21 -8.41
N LEU A 165 10.19 9.41 -7.78
CA LEU A 165 8.93 9.66 -8.52
C LEU A 165 8.89 11.04 -9.19
N LYS A 166 9.55 12.05 -8.63
CA LYS A 166 9.66 13.38 -9.26
C LYS A 166 10.51 13.33 -10.52
N ASP A 167 11.61 12.58 -10.48
CA ASP A 167 12.53 12.42 -11.63
C ASP A 167 11.88 11.67 -12.81
N LEU A 168 10.82 10.89 -12.54
CA LEU A 168 10.08 10.11 -13.53
C LEU A 168 8.83 10.83 -14.06
N SER A 169 8.43 11.94 -13.46
CA SER A 169 7.40 12.79 -14.05
C SER A 169 8.00 13.51 -15.26
N PRO A 170 7.38 13.45 -16.45
CA PRO A 170 7.82 14.28 -17.57
C PRO A 170 7.89 15.73 -17.09
N LEU A 171 8.97 16.43 -17.43
CA LEU A 171 9.03 17.90 -17.31
C LEU A 171 7.72 18.44 -17.89
N GLY A 172 6.98 19.18 -17.07
CA GLY A 172 5.63 19.66 -17.39
C GLY A 172 5.52 20.43 -18.69
#